data_AF-A0A662P793-F1
#
_entry.id   AF-A0A662P793-F1
#
_cell.length_a   1.000
_cell.length_b   1.000
_cell.length_c   1.000
_cell.angle_alpha   90.00
_cell.angle_beta   90.00
_cell.angle_gamma   90.00
#
_symmetry.space_group_name_H-M   'P 1'
#
loop_
_entity.id
_entity.type
_entity.pdbx_description
1 polymer ?
#
loop_
_entity_poly.entity_id
_entity_poly.type
_entity_poly.pdbx_seq_one_letter_code
_entity_poly.pdbx_strand_id
1 'polypeptide(L)'
;MRKIELEKKESYTHTAYFPKKEKKRIEEIMEEEGIEDYSEALRKCINFYYENREVNCTFCGRTIKVKDAFKVDKHYFCNPQCYEYYIGSIGLRKVKVEI
;
A
#
# COMPACT_ATOMS: atom_id res chain seq x y z
N MET A 1 19.43 -1.82 10.43
CA MET A 1 18.47 -2.93 10.59
C MET A 1 19.24 -4.11 11.17
N ARG A 2 18.77 -4.73 12.26
CA ARG A 2 19.43 -5.88 12.90
C ARG A 2 18.53 -7.12 12.79
N LYS A 3 19.08 -8.26 12.36
CA LYS A 3 18.37 -9.55 12.32
C LYS A 3 18.43 -10.20 13.70
N ILE A 4 17.31 -10.71 14.17
CA ILE A 4 17.19 -11.47 15.43
C ILE A 4 16.39 -12.73 15.12
N GLU A 5 16.86 -13.89 15.57
CA GLU A 5 16.09 -15.14 15.53
C GLU A 5 15.31 -15.31 16.84
N LEU A 6 13.99 -15.32 16.74
CA LEU A 6 13.08 -15.63 17.84
C LEU A 6 12.24 -16.82 17.38
N GLU A 7 12.27 -17.92 18.14
CA GLU A 7 11.38 -19.08 17.93
C GLU A 7 11.33 -19.63 16.49
N LYS A 8 12.48 -19.72 15.82
CA LYS A 8 12.62 -20.15 14.41
C LYS A 8 11.94 -19.24 13.37
N LYS A 9 11.54 -18.02 13.75
CA LYS A 9 11.09 -16.97 12.83
C LYS A 9 12.18 -15.89 12.71
N GLU A 10 12.49 -15.52 11.48
CA GLU A 10 13.37 -14.39 11.22
C GLU A 10 12.64 -13.09 11.56
N SER A 11 13.18 -12.32 12.50
CA SER A 11 12.66 -11.02 12.87
C SER A 11 13.69 -9.92 12.57
N TYR A 12 13.22 -8.78 12.09
CA TYR A 12 14.06 -7.63 11.76
C TYR A 12 13.69 -6.46 12.66
N THR A 13 14.67 -5.92 13.35
CA THR A 13 14.49 -4.72 14.19
C THR A 13 15.08 -3.50 13.50
N HIS A 14 14.32 -2.42 13.52
CA HIS A 14 14.73 -1.12 13.02
C HIS A 14 14.36 -0.06 14.06
N THR A 15 15.35 0.75 14.47
CA THR A 15 15.08 1.92 15.30
C THR A 15 14.59 3.04 14.40
N ALA A 16 13.27 3.21 14.28
CA ALA A 16 12.68 4.33 13.56
C ALA A 16 12.61 5.56 14.49
N TYR A 17 13.11 6.70 14.02
CA TYR A 17 12.97 7.95 14.74
C TYR A 17 11.77 8.72 14.20
N PHE A 18 10.74 8.86 15.03
CA PHE A 18 9.55 9.67 14.72
C PHE A 18 9.62 11.02 15.44
N PRO A 19 9.21 12.13 14.79
CA PRO A 19 8.94 13.39 15.45
C PRO A 19 8.01 13.21 16.67
N LYS A 20 8.21 14.01 17.74
CA LYS A 20 7.42 13.91 18.98
C LYS A 20 5.90 13.92 18.75
N LYS A 21 5.44 14.73 17.79
CA LYS A 21 4.02 14.84 17.41
C LYS A 21 3.45 13.52 16.87
N GLU A 22 4.22 12.79 16.07
CA GLU A 22 3.79 11.51 15.49
C GLU A 22 3.80 10.40 16.53
N LYS A 23 4.77 10.40 17.46
CA LYS A 23 4.78 9.47 18.59
C LYS A 23 3.53 9.60 19.45
N LYS A 24 3.16 10.84 19.79
CA LYS A 24 1.96 11.12 20.58
C LYS A 24 0.69 10.62 19.89
N ARG A 25 0.58 10.76 18.57
CA ARG A 25 -0.56 10.23 17.81
C ARG A 25 -0.63 8.70 17.84
N ILE A 26 0.52 8.02 17.82
CA ILE A 26 0.55 6.55 17.94
C ILE A 26 0.11 6.13 19.35
N GLU A 27 0.54 6.84 20.38
CA GLU A 27 0.10 6.61 21.77
C GLU A 27 -1.41 6.85 21.93
N GLU A 28 -1.97 7.91 21.32
CA GLU A 28 -3.42 8.15 21.28
C GLU A 28 -4.17 6.97 20.63
N ILE A 29 -3.67 6.44 19.49
CA ILE A 29 -4.25 5.26 18.83
C ILE A 29 -4.13 4.01 19.71
N MET A 30 -3.02 3.85 20.45
CA MET A 30 -2.84 2.75 21.39
C MET A 30 -3.89 2.77 22.49
N GLU A 31 -4.16 3.94 23.07
CA GLU A 31 -5.19 4.11 24.10
C GLU A 31 -6.61 3.87 23.53
N GLU A 32 -6.93 4.44 22.38
CA GLU A 32 -8.27 4.32 21.76
C GLU A 32 -8.61 2.88 21.36
N GLU A 33 -7.62 2.13 20.85
CA GLU A 33 -7.81 0.78 20.32
C GLU A 33 -7.41 -0.33 21.31
N GLY A 34 -6.95 0.04 22.51
CA GLY A 34 -6.50 -0.92 23.54
C GLY A 34 -5.27 -1.73 23.13
N ILE A 35 -4.33 -1.13 22.38
CA ILE A 35 -3.10 -1.78 21.91
C ILE A 35 -1.97 -1.51 22.90
N GLU A 36 -1.43 -2.57 23.51
CA GLU A 36 -0.32 -2.45 24.47
C GLU A 36 1.06 -2.36 23.80
N ASP A 37 1.24 -2.99 22.63
CA ASP A 37 2.51 -3.01 21.91
C ASP A 37 2.63 -1.88 20.89
N TYR A 38 3.67 -1.06 21.04
CA TYR A 38 3.95 0.06 20.13
C TYR A 38 4.21 -0.40 18.70
N SER A 39 4.85 -1.56 18.51
CA SER A 39 5.14 -2.06 17.16
C SER A 39 3.87 -2.51 16.44
N GLU A 40 2.92 -3.09 17.16
CA GLU A 40 1.58 -3.42 16.67
C GLU A 40 0.81 -2.16 16.26
N ALA A 41 0.79 -1.13 17.11
CA ALA A 41 0.16 0.15 16.79
C ALA A 41 0.78 0.80 15.53
N LEU A 42 2.11 0.74 15.40
CA LEU A 42 2.81 1.21 14.22
C LEU A 42 2.39 0.43 12.96
N ARG A 43 2.35 -0.90 13.02
CA ARG A 43 1.93 -1.74 11.89
C ARG A 43 0.49 -1.43 11.48
N LYS A 44 -0.39 -1.19 12.44
CA LYS A 44 -1.78 -0.79 12.17
C LYS A 44 -1.83 0.55 11.44
N CYS A 45 -1.08 1.55 11.89
CA CYS A 45 -0.98 2.85 11.22
C CYS A 45 -0.47 2.70 9.77
N ILE A 46 0.55 1.88 9.57
CA ILE A 46 1.13 1.61 8.25
C ILE A 46 0.11 0.91 7.34
N ASN A 47 -0.56 -0.13 7.82
CA ASN A 47 -1.58 -0.85 7.06
C ASN A 47 -2.73 0.08 6.68
N PHE A 48 -3.22 0.87 7.63
CA PHE A 48 -4.25 1.88 7.39
C PHE A 48 -3.84 2.85 6.27
N TYR A 49 -2.60 3.35 6.30
CA TYR A 49 -2.08 4.21 5.25
C TYR A 49 -2.03 3.48 3.89
N TYR A 50 -1.50 2.26 3.83
CA TYR A 50 -1.39 1.52 2.56
C TYR A 50 -2.76 1.17 1.94
N GLU A 51 -3.78 0.93 2.76
CA GLU A 51 -5.13 0.64 2.31
C GLU A 51 -5.88 1.89 1.86
N ASN A 52 -5.70 3.00 2.57
CA ASN A 52 -6.43 4.25 2.32
C ASN A 52 -5.67 5.24 1.41
N ARG A 53 -4.41 4.93 1.04
CA ARG A 53 -3.68 5.78 0.08
C ARG A 53 -4.42 5.82 -1.25
N GLU A 54 -4.30 6.95 -1.89
CA GLU A 54 -4.85 7.18 -3.22
C GLU A 54 -3.87 6.72 -4.29
N VAL A 55 -4.40 6.11 -5.34
CA VAL A 55 -3.69 5.68 -6.54
C VAL A 55 -4.48 6.10 -7.76
N ASN A 56 -3.80 6.29 -8.88
CA ASN A 56 -4.47 6.64 -10.14
C ASN A 56 -4.76 5.38 -10.94
N CYS A 57 -5.97 5.29 -11.51
CA CYS A 57 -6.31 4.28 -12.49
C CYS A 57 -5.35 4.38 -13.67
N THR A 58 -4.71 3.27 -14.01
CA THR A 58 -3.68 3.19 -15.05
C THR A 58 -4.25 3.53 -16.43
N PHE A 59 -5.53 3.22 -16.66
CA PHE A 59 -6.20 3.50 -17.92
C PHE A 59 -6.79 4.92 -17.98
N CYS A 60 -7.73 5.23 -17.08
CA CYS A 60 -8.52 6.47 -17.17
C CYS A 60 -8.00 7.62 -16.29
N GLY A 61 -6.93 7.41 -15.51
CA GLY A 61 -6.32 8.43 -14.65
C GLY A 61 -7.09 8.80 -13.38
N ARG A 62 -8.30 8.25 -13.17
CA ARG A 62 -9.14 8.54 -11.99
C ARG A 62 -8.41 8.17 -10.70
N THR A 63 -8.37 9.09 -9.75
CA THR A 63 -7.90 8.86 -8.39
C THR A 63 -8.89 8.01 -7.60
N ILE A 64 -8.41 6.91 -7.02
CA ILE A 64 -9.18 5.94 -6.23
C ILE A 64 -8.35 5.50 -5.02
N LYS A 65 -8.99 5.03 -3.95
CA LYS A 65 -8.27 4.43 -2.83
C LYS A 65 -7.79 3.03 -3.20
N VAL A 66 -6.63 2.61 -2.69
CA VAL A 66 -6.07 1.27 -2.95
C VAL A 66 -7.05 0.16 -2.61
N LYS A 67 -7.75 0.27 -1.48
CA LYS A 67 -8.76 -0.73 -1.05
C LYS A 67 -9.92 -0.92 -2.05
N ASP A 68 -10.23 0.12 -2.83
CA ASP A 68 -11.31 0.12 -3.82
C ASP A 68 -10.78 -0.17 -5.24
N ALA A 69 -9.46 -0.28 -5.40
CA ALA A 69 -8.81 -0.47 -6.68
C ALA A 69 -8.73 -1.96 -7.05
N PHE A 70 -9.09 -2.27 -8.30
CA PHE A 70 -8.77 -3.55 -8.89
C PHE A 70 -7.28 -3.56 -9.25
N LYS A 71 -6.50 -4.36 -8.51
CA LYS A 71 -5.04 -4.47 -8.70
C LYS A 71 -4.70 -5.70 -9.54
N VAL A 72 -4.00 -5.49 -10.65
CA VAL A 72 -3.40 -6.57 -11.46
C VAL A 72 -1.92 -6.25 -11.65
N ASP A 73 -1.07 -7.19 -11.25
CA ASP A 73 0.39 -7.01 -11.21
C ASP A 73 0.81 -5.73 -10.46
N LYS A 74 1.39 -4.77 -11.19
CA LYS A 74 1.86 -3.47 -10.70
C LYS A 74 0.92 -2.31 -11.05
N HIS A 75 -0.25 -2.61 -11.61
CA HIS A 75 -1.21 -1.61 -12.09
C HIS A 75 -2.48 -1.58 -11.23
N TYR A 76 -3.06 -0.39 -11.12
CA TYR A 76 -4.31 -0.14 -10.41
C TYR A 76 -5.37 0.30 -11.39
N PHE A 77 -6.59 -0.22 -11.27
CA PHE A 77 -7.73 0.09 -12.12
C PHE A 77 -8.95 0.41 -11.26
N CYS A 78 -9.76 1.38 -11.69
CA CYS A 78 -10.98 1.73 -10.96
C CYS A 78 -12.11 0.69 -11.11
N ASN A 79 -12.03 -0.16 -12.13
CA ASN A 79 -12.94 -1.28 -12.38
C ASN A 79 -12.33 -2.27 -13.41
N PRO A 80 -12.90 -3.48 -13.55
CA PRO A 80 -12.44 -4.47 -14.53
C PRO A 80 -12.49 -3.97 -15.98
N GLN A 81 -13.47 -3.14 -16.35
CA GLN A 81 -13.58 -2.58 -17.71
C GLN A 81 -12.35 -1.75 -18.09
N CYS A 82 -11.82 -0.94 -17.17
CA CYS A 82 -10.59 -0.18 -17.40
C CYS A 82 -9.36 -1.09 -17.62
N TYR A 83 -9.33 -2.27 -17.01
CA TYR A 83 -8.29 -3.25 -17.24
C TYR A 83 -8.42 -3.87 -18.64
N GLU A 84 -9.62 -4.26 -19.06
CA GLU A 84 -9.88 -4.79 -20.40
C GLU A 84 -9.46 -3.80 -21.50
N TYR A 85 -9.86 -2.52 -21.36
CA TYR A 85 -9.43 -1.47 -22.30
C TYR A 85 -7.93 -1.25 -22.30
N TYR A 86 -7.29 -1.28 -21.13
CA TYR A 86 -5.84 -1.15 -21.02
C TYR A 86 -5.12 -2.28 -21.76
N ILE A 87 -5.53 -3.54 -21.58
CA ILE A 87 -4.93 -4.67 -22.30
C ILE A 87 -5.15 -4.53 -23.81
N GLY A 88 -6.37 -4.19 -24.24
CA GLY A 88 -6.68 -3.96 -25.66
C GLY A 88 -5.81 -2.86 -26.26
N SER A 89 -5.59 -1.76 -25.53
CA SER A 89 -4.74 -0.65 -25.96
C SER A 89 -3.24 -1.02 -26.06
N ILE A 90 -2.75 -1.91 -25.19
CA ILE A 90 -1.38 -2.42 -25.24
C ILE A 90 -1.21 -3.42 -26.38
N GLY A 91 -2.22 -4.26 -26.63
CA GLY A 91 -2.26 -5.13 -27.79
C GLY A 91 -2.14 -4.36 -29.10
N LEU A 92 -2.78 -3.19 -29.20
CA LEU A 92 -2.67 -2.29 -30.36
C LEU A 92 -1.32 -1.58 -30.48
N ARG A 93 -0.63 -1.29 -29.36
CA ARG A 93 0.73 -0.68 -29.40
C ARG A 93 1.81 -1.62 -29.94
N LYS A 94 1.61 -2.94 -29.93
CA LYS A 94 2.53 -3.89 -30.59
C LYS A 94 2.31 -4.01 -32.09
N VAL A 95 1.21 -3.46 -32.62
CA VAL A 95 0.97 -3.34 -34.07
C VAL A 95 1.34 -1.92 -34.49
N LYS A 96 2.61 -1.54 -34.31
CA LYS A 96 3.18 -0.51 -35.18
C LYS A 96 3.29 -1.16 -36.54
N VAL A 97 2.28 -0.92 -37.37
CA VAL A 97 2.36 -1.10 -38.82
C VAL A 97 3.54 -0.24 -39.27
N GLU A 98 4.65 -0.89 -39.60
CA GLU A 98 5.65 -0.30 -40.50
C GLU A 98 4.92 -0.15 -41.84
N ILE A 99 4.72 1.09 -42.27
CA ILE A 99 4.36 1.45 -43.65
C ILE A 99 5.65 1.49 -44.44
#